data_AF-A0A847VKL1-F1
#
_entry.id   AF-A0A847VKL1-F1
#
_cell.length_a   1.000
_cell.length_b   1.000
_cell.length_c   1.000
_cell.angle_alpha   90.00
_cell.angle_beta   90.00
_cell.angle_gamma   90.00
#
_symmetry.space_group_name_H-M   'P 1'
#
loop_
_entity.id
_entity.type
_entity.pdbx_description
1 polymer ?
#
loop_
_entity_poly.entity_id
_entity_poly.type
_entity_poly.pdbx_seq_one_letter_code
_entity_poly.pdbx_strand_id
1 'polypeptide(L)'
;PERLPNLPPIDEVTRTPIPGLWEVRMGTSLVYTDDKGDHLIVGGSIVDTKTRVDLTEARMDKLLAIDFAKLPLADALTIKQGTGARKLAVFVDPNCGYCKRFERDLVQVKDVTIYAFLMPILGADSNAKARDIWCAKDGAKAWRAWMLDGVAAPAAPAKCDAAALERNVAFGRKHRINGTPAVFFEDGTRKPGAIPLELVERLLGQAAGGKKS
;
A
#
# COMPACT_ATOMS: atom_id res chain seq x y z
N PRO A 1 32.35 17.79 -18.65
CA PRO A 1 31.76 16.48 -19.02
C PRO A 1 30.61 16.13 -18.07
N GLU A 2 29.49 15.68 -18.60
CA GLU A 2 28.41 15.12 -17.78
C GLU A 2 28.92 13.83 -17.11
N ARG A 3 28.86 13.78 -15.77
CA ARG A 3 29.51 12.72 -14.99
C ARG A 3 28.72 11.40 -14.98
N LEU A 4 27.39 11.51 -15.06
CA LEU A 4 26.46 10.38 -15.05
C LEU A 4 25.39 10.57 -16.15
N PRO A 5 25.74 10.35 -17.43
CA PRO A 5 24.85 10.61 -18.56
C PRO A 5 23.63 9.67 -18.63
N ASN A 6 23.64 8.57 -17.88
CA ASN A 6 22.54 7.60 -17.81
C ASN A 6 21.64 7.80 -16.57
N LEU A 7 21.82 8.90 -15.83
CA LEU A 7 20.98 9.19 -14.68
C LEU A 7 19.57 9.57 -15.17
N PRO A 8 18.49 9.05 -14.57
CA PRO A 8 17.15 9.50 -14.90
C PRO A 8 17.01 11.02 -14.65
N PRO A 9 16.04 11.70 -15.32
CA PRO A 9 15.80 13.11 -15.10
C PRO A 9 15.58 13.44 -13.61
N ILE A 10 16.24 14.50 -13.15
CA ILE A 10 16.07 15.03 -11.79
C ILE A 10 14.79 15.86 -11.76
N ASP A 11 13.84 15.45 -10.93
CA ASP A 11 12.58 16.16 -10.76
C ASP A 11 12.65 17.23 -9.67
N GLU A 12 13.44 16.97 -8.62
CA GLU A 12 13.48 17.81 -7.42
C GLU A 12 14.77 17.58 -6.63
N VAL A 13 15.30 18.65 -6.03
CA VAL A 13 16.43 18.60 -5.11
C VAL A 13 16.05 19.37 -3.86
N THR A 14 16.13 18.72 -2.68
CA THR A 14 15.77 19.35 -1.39
C THR A 14 16.85 19.14 -0.34
N ARG A 15 16.92 20.06 0.63
CA ARG A 15 17.87 19.94 1.75
C ARG A 15 17.37 18.88 2.73
N THR A 16 18.28 18.04 3.22
CA THR A 16 17.99 17.16 4.36
C THR A 16 18.28 17.87 5.69
N PRO A 17 17.87 17.31 6.83
CA PRO A 17 18.29 17.80 8.15
C PRO A 17 19.80 17.63 8.44
N ILE A 18 20.53 16.87 7.61
CA ILE A 18 21.97 16.66 7.75
C ILE A 18 22.70 17.74 6.93
N PRO A 19 23.55 18.59 7.54
CA PRO A 19 24.30 19.61 6.82
C PRO A 19 25.14 19.02 5.68
N GLY A 20 25.09 19.65 4.51
CA GLY A 20 25.82 19.24 3.31
C GLY A 20 25.23 18.05 2.56
N LEU A 21 24.14 17.45 3.06
CA LEU A 21 23.45 16.33 2.42
C LEU A 21 22.12 16.78 1.81
N TRP A 22 21.92 16.43 0.54
CA TRP A 22 20.74 16.75 -0.25
C TRP A 22 20.00 15.49 -0.66
N GLU A 23 18.68 15.58 -0.66
CA GLU A 23 17.79 14.59 -1.25
C GLU A 23 17.54 14.95 -2.72
N VAL A 24 17.72 13.99 -3.61
CA VAL A 24 17.46 14.14 -5.05
C VAL A 24 16.39 13.14 -5.45
N ARG A 25 15.31 13.64 -6.06
CA ARG A 25 14.21 12.83 -6.56
C ARG A 25 14.28 12.68 -8.06
N MET A 26 14.10 11.44 -8.49
CA MET A 26 14.05 11.03 -9.90
C MET A 26 12.94 10.00 -10.08
N GLY A 27 11.80 10.43 -10.63
CA GLY A 27 10.55 9.69 -10.64
C GLY A 27 10.10 9.31 -9.22
N THR A 28 10.11 7.99 -8.96
CA THR A 28 9.77 7.39 -7.66
C THR A 28 11.00 6.96 -6.86
N SER A 29 12.19 7.38 -7.28
CA SER A 29 13.45 7.07 -6.59
C SER A 29 13.93 8.29 -5.81
N LEU A 30 14.39 8.06 -4.59
CA LEU A 30 15.15 9.03 -3.80
C LEU A 30 16.58 8.53 -3.64
N VAL A 31 17.53 9.43 -3.87
CA VAL A 31 18.96 9.24 -3.59
C VAL A 31 19.47 10.45 -2.81
N TYR A 32 20.64 10.31 -2.20
CA TYR A 32 21.27 11.41 -1.48
C TYR A 32 22.61 11.79 -2.11
N THR A 33 22.98 13.06 -2.01
CA THR A 33 24.23 13.59 -2.55
C THR A 33 24.83 14.67 -1.65
N ASP A 34 26.13 14.89 -1.76
CA ASP A 34 26.79 16.07 -1.17
C ASP A 34 26.50 17.35 -1.98
N ASP A 35 26.82 18.52 -1.39
CA ASP A 35 26.61 19.85 -1.99
C ASP A 35 27.11 20.01 -3.44
N LYS A 36 28.17 19.27 -3.82
CA LYS A 36 28.80 19.40 -5.15
C LYS A 36 28.32 18.36 -6.16
N GLY A 37 27.50 17.39 -5.74
CA GLY A 37 27.16 16.26 -6.61
C GLY A 37 28.34 15.32 -6.87
N ASP A 38 29.35 15.31 -5.98
CA ASP A 38 30.56 14.50 -6.14
C ASP A 38 30.33 13.03 -5.76
N HIS A 39 29.40 12.77 -4.85
CA HIS A 39 29.10 11.45 -4.30
C HIS A 39 27.60 11.18 -4.28
N LEU A 40 27.19 9.97 -4.67
CA LEU A 40 25.81 9.51 -4.56
C LEU A 40 25.70 8.38 -3.53
N ILE A 41 24.69 8.49 -2.68
CA ILE A 41 24.24 7.43 -1.79
C ILE A 41 22.95 6.85 -2.38
N VAL A 42 23.03 5.61 -2.84
CA VAL A 42 21.93 4.88 -3.47
C VAL A 42 21.47 3.77 -2.53
N GLY A 43 20.18 3.71 -2.24
CA GLY A 43 19.61 2.70 -1.33
C GLY A 43 19.84 2.98 0.15
N GLY A 44 20.23 4.20 0.52
CA GLY A 44 20.35 4.65 1.90
C GLY A 44 19.03 5.19 2.46
N SER A 45 18.93 5.23 3.79
CA SER A 45 17.85 5.88 4.52
C SER A 45 18.41 6.83 5.59
N ILE A 46 17.70 7.93 5.84
CA ILE A 46 17.95 8.85 6.95
C ILE A 46 16.96 8.56 8.07
N VAL A 47 17.46 8.03 9.19
CA VAL A 47 16.67 7.84 10.41
C VAL A 47 17.00 8.93 11.42
N ASP A 48 16.00 9.70 11.83
CA ASP A 48 16.11 10.63 12.94
C ASP A 48 16.15 9.83 14.25
N THR A 49 17.28 9.86 14.95
CA THR A 49 17.50 9.03 16.16
C THR A 49 16.75 9.54 17.39
N LYS A 50 16.32 10.81 17.41
CA LYS A 50 15.58 11.40 18.53
C LYS A 50 14.13 10.95 18.52
N THR A 51 13.53 10.99 17.33
CA THR A 51 12.13 10.62 17.10
C THR A 51 11.96 9.16 16.67
N ARG A 52 13.06 8.51 16.28
CA ARG A 52 13.11 7.16 15.67
C ARG A 52 12.31 7.05 14.38
N VAL A 53 12.16 8.17 13.68
CA VAL A 53 11.42 8.25 12.41
C VAL A 53 12.39 8.06 11.25
N ASP A 54 12.06 7.15 10.35
CA ASP A 54 12.69 7.07 9.03
C ASP A 54 12.15 8.21 8.14
N LEU A 55 12.99 9.21 7.91
CA LEU A 55 12.64 10.40 7.14
C LEU A 55 12.53 10.11 5.65
N THR A 56 13.35 9.18 5.15
CA THR A 56 13.31 8.72 3.76
C THR A 56 12.00 8.01 3.46
N GLU A 57 11.59 7.09 4.33
CA GLU A 57 10.32 6.39 4.25
C GLU A 57 9.15 7.37 4.37
N ALA A 58 9.18 8.30 5.33
CA ALA A 58 8.14 9.31 5.48
C ALA A 58 8.01 10.20 4.24
N ARG A 59 9.13 10.50 3.57
CA ARG A 59 9.13 11.24 2.30
C ARG A 59 8.56 10.41 1.17
N MET A 60 8.98 9.15 1.05
CA MET A 60 8.45 8.20 0.08
C MET A 60 6.94 7.99 0.24
N ASP A 61 6.44 7.87 1.47
CA ASP A 61 5.01 7.76 1.77
C ASP A 61 4.22 8.96 1.22
N LYS A 62 4.77 10.18 1.31
CA LYS A 62 4.15 11.39 0.75
C LYS A 62 4.20 11.41 -0.78
N LEU A 63 5.34 11.06 -1.37
CA LEU A 63 5.53 11.07 -2.81
C LEU A 63 4.69 9.98 -3.51
N LEU A 64 4.46 8.87 -2.82
CA LEU A 64 3.69 7.73 -3.29
C LEU A 64 2.26 7.70 -2.71
N ALA A 65 1.83 8.80 -2.09
CA ALA A 65 0.44 8.97 -1.68
C ALA A 65 -0.47 8.81 -2.89
N ILE A 66 -1.59 8.12 -2.70
CA ILE A 66 -2.56 7.86 -3.76
C ILE A 66 -3.78 8.68 -3.45
N ASP A 67 -4.25 9.43 -4.44
CA ASP A 67 -5.57 10.03 -4.40
C ASP A 67 -6.61 8.90 -4.33
N PHE A 68 -7.24 8.76 -3.16
CA PHE A 68 -8.18 7.68 -2.88
C PHE A 68 -9.34 7.66 -3.90
N ALA A 69 -9.74 8.83 -4.41
CA ALA A 69 -10.80 8.94 -5.41
C ALA A 69 -10.42 8.34 -6.77
N LYS A 70 -9.12 8.14 -7.03
CA LYS A 70 -8.59 7.55 -8.26
C LYS A 70 -8.32 6.05 -8.14
N LEU A 71 -8.57 5.44 -6.98
CA LEU A 71 -8.45 3.99 -6.82
C LEU A 71 -9.47 3.28 -7.72
N PRO A 72 -9.09 2.19 -8.41
CA PRO A 72 -10.01 1.42 -9.24
C PRO A 72 -10.89 0.53 -8.36
N LEU A 73 -11.82 1.12 -7.59
CA LEU A 73 -12.61 0.40 -6.56
C LEU A 73 -13.39 -0.80 -7.10
N ALA A 74 -13.67 -0.86 -8.41
CA ALA A 74 -14.28 -2.01 -9.08
C ALA A 74 -13.38 -3.26 -9.09
N ASP A 75 -12.08 -3.10 -8.91
CA ASP A 75 -11.08 -4.18 -8.85
C ASP A 75 -10.80 -4.63 -7.40
N ALA A 76 -11.59 -4.18 -6.43
CA ALA A 76 -11.48 -4.55 -5.03
C ALA A 76 -12.65 -5.42 -4.55
N LEU A 77 -12.36 -6.32 -3.60
CA LEU A 77 -13.39 -6.91 -2.77
C LEU A 77 -13.87 -5.86 -1.77
N THR A 78 -15.16 -5.54 -1.81
CA THR A 78 -15.75 -4.53 -0.90
C THR A 78 -16.33 -5.21 0.34
N ILE A 79 -15.79 -4.91 1.51
CA ILE A 79 -16.24 -5.43 2.81
C ILE A 79 -16.83 -4.26 3.60
N LYS A 80 -18.13 -4.27 3.81
CA LYS A 80 -18.84 -3.23 4.56
C LYS A 80 -19.13 -3.70 5.99
N GLN A 81 -18.72 -2.90 6.97
CA GLN A 81 -18.95 -3.15 8.40
C GLN A 81 -19.75 -1.98 8.99
N GLY A 82 -20.88 -2.27 9.64
CA GLY A 82 -21.78 -1.24 10.19
C GLY A 82 -22.31 -0.29 9.10
N THR A 83 -22.29 1.02 9.39
CA THR A 83 -22.73 2.05 8.43
C THR A 83 -21.84 2.14 7.19
N GLY A 84 -20.57 1.76 7.31
CA GLY A 84 -19.56 1.87 6.25
C GLY A 84 -19.12 3.30 5.93
N ALA A 85 -19.32 4.24 6.86
CA ALA A 85 -19.11 5.67 6.64
C ALA A 85 -17.65 6.06 6.35
N ARG A 86 -16.69 5.33 6.92
CA ARG A 86 -15.25 5.56 6.75
C ARG A 86 -14.71 4.61 5.70
N LYS A 87 -13.79 5.03 4.82
CA LYS A 87 -13.22 4.13 3.81
C LYS A 87 -11.75 3.81 4.06
N LEU A 88 -11.39 2.57 3.77
CA LEU A 88 -10.04 2.05 3.86
C LEU A 88 -9.76 1.24 2.59
N ALA A 89 -8.61 1.44 1.96
CA ALA A 89 -8.15 0.59 0.88
C ALA A 89 -6.93 -0.19 1.34
N VAL A 90 -6.92 -1.50 1.08
CA VAL A 90 -5.85 -2.39 1.54
C VAL A 90 -5.43 -3.28 0.39
N PHE A 91 -4.16 -3.21 0.00
CA PHE A 91 -3.57 -4.13 -0.97
C PHE A 91 -3.03 -5.34 -0.23
N VAL A 92 -3.48 -6.54 -0.59
CA VAL A 92 -3.31 -7.76 0.20
C VAL A 92 -3.01 -8.97 -0.67
N ASP A 93 -2.34 -9.97 -0.09
CA ASP A 93 -2.09 -11.27 -0.70
C ASP A 93 -2.71 -12.38 0.18
N PRO A 94 -3.35 -13.42 -0.38
CA PRO A 94 -3.93 -14.51 0.40
C PRO A 94 -2.92 -15.33 1.25
N ASN A 95 -1.66 -15.41 0.84
CA ASN A 95 -0.61 -16.13 1.56
C ASN A 95 0.14 -15.26 2.58
N CYS A 96 -0.12 -13.96 2.59
CA CYS A 96 0.57 -13.02 3.46
C CYS A 96 0.14 -13.19 4.93
N GLY A 97 1.06 -13.68 5.77
CA GLY A 97 0.82 -13.84 7.21
C GLY A 97 0.52 -12.52 7.93
N TYR A 98 1.15 -11.41 7.54
CA TYR A 98 0.84 -10.07 8.04
C TYR A 98 -0.57 -9.63 7.69
N CYS A 99 -1.06 -10.00 6.50
CA CYS A 99 -2.40 -9.71 6.03
C CYS A 99 -3.43 -10.51 6.82
N LYS A 100 -3.14 -11.78 7.15
CA LYS A 100 -4.00 -12.59 8.04
C LYS A 100 -4.12 -12.01 9.44
N ARG A 101 -3.01 -11.52 10.01
CA ARG A 101 -3.06 -10.79 11.29
C ARG A 101 -3.87 -9.50 11.16
N PHE A 102 -3.57 -8.69 10.16
CA PHE A 102 -4.25 -7.41 9.98
C PHE A 102 -5.75 -7.58 9.75
N GLU A 103 -6.18 -8.60 9.00
CA GLU A 103 -7.60 -8.89 8.79
C GLU A 103 -8.34 -9.17 10.11
N ARG A 104 -7.69 -9.83 11.08
CA ARG A 104 -8.25 -10.07 12.43
C ARG A 104 -8.47 -8.76 13.20
N ASP A 105 -7.54 -7.82 13.05
CA ASP A 105 -7.69 -6.48 13.64
C ASP A 105 -8.83 -5.72 12.93
N LEU A 106 -8.90 -5.79 11.60
CA LEU A 106 -9.92 -5.10 10.80
C LEU A 106 -11.34 -5.59 11.06
N VAL A 107 -11.56 -6.82 11.54
CA VAL A 107 -12.89 -7.28 12.01
C VAL A 107 -13.44 -6.36 13.11
N GLN A 108 -12.56 -5.80 13.95
CA GLN A 108 -12.95 -5.02 15.13
C GLN A 108 -13.29 -3.56 14.80
N VAL A 109 -12.86 -3.07 13.63
CA VAL A 109 -13.12 -1.70 13.18
C VAL A 109 -14.59 -1.52 12.81
N LYS A 110 -15.29 -0.57 13.42
CA LYS A 110 -16.72 -0.35 13.14
C LYS A 110 -16.92 0.68 12.02
N ASP A 111 -18.10 0.71 11.42
CA ASP A 111 -18.51 1.80 10.51
C ASP A 111 -17.51 2.10 9.38
N VAL A 112 -16.98 1.04 8.77
CA VAL A 112 -15.93 1.11 7.76
C VAL A 112 -16.29 0.31 6.51
N THR A 113 -15.97 0.84 5.35
CA THR A 113 -15.94 0.14 4.07
C THR A 113 -14.49 -0.14 3.71
N ILE A 114 -14.10 -1.41 3.67
CA ILE A 114 -12.76 -1.86 3.34
C ILE A 114 -12.77 -2.34 1.88
N TYR A 115 -11.93 -1.73 1.05
CA TYR A 115 -11.65 -2.16 -0.32
C TYR A 115 -10.37 -2.98 -0.32
N ALA A 116 -10.52 -4.31 -0.32
CA ALA A 116 -9.40 -5.24 -0.36
C ALA A 116 -9.01 -5.53 -1.82
N PHE A 117 -7.88 -4.97 -2.25
CA PHE A 117 -7.27 -5.18 -3.55
C PHE A 117 -6.36 -6.41 -3.50
N LEU A 118 -6.80 -7.50 -4.12
CA LEU A 118 -6.00 -8.71 -4.17
C LEU A 118 -4.79 -8.53 -5.11
N MET A 119 -3.59 -8.61 -4.56
CA MET A 119 -2.29 -8.60 -5.25
C MET A 119 -1.54 -9.90 -4.95
N PRO A 120 -1.77 -10.99 -5.72
CA PRO A 120 -1.08 -12.25 -5.52
C PRO A 120 0.40 -12.18 -5.97
N ILE A 121 1.29 -11.81 -5.06
CA ILE A 121 2.73 -11.60 -5.30
C ILE A 121 3.64 -12.57 -4.53
N LEU A 122 3.07 -13.41 -3.64
CA LEU A 122 3.84 -14.29 -2.73
C LEU A 122 3.97 -15.75 -3.18
N GLY A 123 3.67 -16.06 -4.44
CA GLY A 123 3.87 -17.39 -5.01
C GLY A 123 2.82 -17.79 -6.05
N ALA A 124 3.05 -18.92 -6.72
CA ALA A 124 2.10 -19.44 -7.71
C ALA A 124 0.74 -19.80 -7.09
N ASP A 125 0.74 -20.31 -5.86
CA ASP A 125 -0.48 -20.66 -5.13
C ASP A 125 -1.25 -19.42 -4.63
N SER A 126 -0.59 -18.26 -4.45
CA SER A 126 -1.29 -16.99 -4.22
C SER A 126 -2.21 -16.63 -5.38
N ASN A 127 -1.76 -16.86 -6.62
CA ASN A 127 -2.55 -16.58 -7.82
C ASN A 127 -3.81 -17.46 -7.88
N ALA A 128 -3.66 -18.76 -7.63
CA ALA A 128 -4.79 -19.69 -7.60
C ALA A 128 -5.81 -19.31 -6.51
N LYS A 129 -5.35 -19.08 -5.27
CA LYS A 129 -6.22 -18.68 -4.15
C LYS A 129 -6.91 -17.35 -4.41
N ALA A 130 -6.18 -16.36 -4.91
CA ALA A 130 -6.75 -15.04 -5.22
C ALA A 130 -7.82 -15.15 -6.31
N ARG A 131 -7.59 -15.98 -7.34
CA ARG A 131 -8.58 -16.27 -8.38
C ARG A 131 -9.81 -16.96 -7.81
N ASP A 132 -9.64 -18.01 -7.01
CA ASP A 132 -10.75 -18.75 -6.39
C ASP A 132 -11.60 -17.84 -5.49
N ILE A 133 -10.96 -16.99 -4.70
CA ILE A 133 -11.63 -15.99 -3.85
C ILE A 133 -12.34 -14.93 -4.72
N TRP A 134 -11.67 -14.35 -5.70
CA TRP A 134 -12.23 -13.32 -6.58
C TRP A 134 -13.45 -13.82 -7.35
N CYS A 135 -13.38 -15.05 -7.85
CA CYS A 135 -14.41 -15.69 -8.65
C CYS A 135 -15.52 -16.35 -7.82
N ALA A 136 -15.42 -16.34 -6.49
CA ALA A 136 -16.47 -16.87 -5.63
C ALA A 136 -17.75 -16.04 -5.78
N LYS A 137 -18.90 -16.69 -5.54
CA LYS A 137 -20.21 -16.02 -5.55
C LYS A 137 -20.24 -14.78 -4.62
N ASP A 138 -19.50 -14.86 -3.52
CA ASP A 138 -19.27 -13.75 -2.59
C ASP A 138 -17.78 -13.72 -2.23
N GLY A 139 -17.00 -12.97 -3.00
CA GLY A 139 -15.56 -12.88 -2.84
C GLY A 139 -15.14 -12.25 -1.51
N ALA A 140 -15.90 -11.28 -0.99
CA ALA A 140 -15.63 -10.67 0.31
C ALA A 140 -15.76 -11.69 1.45
N LYS A 141 -16.82 -12.52 1.41
CA LYS A 141 -17.01 -13.60 2.37
C LYS A 141 -15.93 -14.69 2.21
N ALA A 142 -15.60 -15.07 0.98
CA ALA A 142 -14.55 -16.07 0.70
C ALA A 142 -13.18 -15.59 1.20
N TRP A 143 -12.86 -14.31 1.01
CA TRP A 143 -11.65 -13.68 1.53
C TRP A 143 -11.58 -13.78 3.05
N ARG A 144 -12.64 -13.36 3.76
CA ARG A 144 -12.68 -13.42 5.23
C ARG A 144 -12.55 -14.84 5.76
N ALA A 145 -13.27 -15.80 5.16
CA ALA A 145 -13.18 -17.20 5.54
C ALA A 145 -11.76 -17.76 5.39
N TRP A 146 -11.05 -17.39 4.31
CA TRP A 146 -9.66 -17.78 4.11
C TRP A 146 -8.70 -17.09 5.11
N MET A 147 -8.88 -15.80 5.33
CA MET A 147 -7.94 -15.00 6.12
C MET A 147 -8.07 -15.22 7.63
N LEU A 148 -9.28 -15.45 8.12
CA LEU A 148 -9.58 -15.64 9.53
C LEU A 148 -9.54 -17.11 9.93
N ASP A 149 -10.19 -17.96 9.13
CA ASP A 149 -10.52 -19.34 9.50
C ASP A 149 -9.73 -20.39 8.70
N GLY A 150 -8.99 -19.97 7.66
CA GLY A 150 -8.24 -20.88 6.79
C GLY A 150 -9.11 -21.72 5.86
N VAL A 151 -10.38 -21.35 5.68
CA VAL A 151 -11.30 -22.07 4.79
C VAL A 151 -11.06 -21.63 3.35
N ALA A 152 -10.66 -22.57 2.49
CA ALA A 152 -10.40 -22.30 1.08
C ALA A 152 -11.70 -22.01 0.31
N ALA A 153 -11.63 -21.09 -0.65
CA ALA A 153 -12.69 -20.87 -1.61
C ALA A 153 -12.80 -22.07 -2.59
N PRO A 154 -13.98 -22.35 -3.15
CA PRO A 154 -14.11 -23.33 -4.23
C PRO A 154 -13.28 -22.89 -5.45
N ALA A 155 -12.79 -23.88 -6.20
CA ALA A 155 -12.06 -23.62 -7.44
C ALA A 155 -12.88 -22.75 -8.40
N ALA A 156 -12.24 -21.71 -8.94
CA ALA A 156 -12.87 -20.78 -9.87
C ALA A 156 -13.35 -21.50 -11.13
N PRO A 157 -14.55 -21.14 -11.66
CA PRO A 157 -14.98 -21.61 -12.97
C PRO A 157 -13.96 -21.25 -14.07
N ALA A 158 -13.83 -22.12 -15.07
CA ALA A 158 -12.91 -21.89 -16.20
C ALA A 158 -13.16 -20.56 -16.93
N LYS A 159 -14.41 -20.08 -16.96
CA LYS A 159 -14.83 -18.84 -17.63
C LYS A 159 -14.82 -17.59 -16.74
N CYS A 160 -14.34 -17.68 -15.50
CA CYS A 160 -14.30 -16.50 -14.63
C CYS A 160 -13.30 -15.46 -15.15
N ASP A 161 -13.72 -14.20 -15.21
CA ASP A 161 -12.84 -13.05 -15.46
C ASP A 161 -12.12 -12.63 -14.18
N ALA A 162 -10.80 -12.90 -14.15
CA ALA A 162 -9.91 -12.51 -13.06
C ALA A 162 -8.92 -11.40 -13.46
N ALA A 163 -9.19 -10.66 -14.54
CA ALA A 163 -8.29 -9.60 -15.03
C ALA A 163 -8.09 -8.46 -14.02
N ALA A 164 -8.98 -8.30 -13.05
CA ALA A 164 -8.82 -7.38 -11.92
C ALA A 164 -7.55 -7.69 -11.10
N LEU A 165 -7.17 -8.96 -10.94
CA LEU A 165 -5.97 -9.35 -10.19
C LEU A 165 -4.70 -8.84 -10.86
N GLU A 166 -4.62 -8.96 -12.19
CA GLU A 166 -3.50 -8.44 -12.98
C GLU A 166 -3.44 -6.91 -12.92
N ARG A 167 -4.60 -6.23 -13.01
CA ARG A 167 -4.68 -4.78 -12.86
C ARG A 167 -4.24 -4.32 -11.48
N ASN A 168 -4.59 -5.05 -10.43
CA ASN A 168 -4.16 -4.78 -9.05
C ASN A 168 -2.64 -4.93 -8.89
N VAL A 169 -2.04 -5.99 -9.44
CA VAL A 169 -0.58 -6.18 -9.42
C VAL A 169 0.13 -5.08 -10.21
N ALA A 170 -0.37 -4.73 -11.40
CA ALA A 170 0.18 -3.64 -12.21
C ALA A 170 0.07 -2.29 -11.49
N PHE A 171 -1.07 -2.01 -10.85
CA PHE A 171 -1.27 -0.84 -10.03
C PHE A 171 -0.28 -0.80 -8.86
N GLY A 172 -0.13 -1.91 -8.14
CA GLY A 172 0.82 -2.05 -7.05
C GLY A 172 2.25 -1.73 -7.49
N ARG A 173 2.71 -2.29 -8.62
CA ARG A 173 4.04 -2.00 -9.18
C ARG A 173 4.20 -0.52 -9.52
N LYS A 174 3.21 0.08 -10.19
CA LYS A 174 3.22 1.51 -10.57
C LYS A 174 3.34 2.42 -9.35
N HIS A 175 2.66 2.08 -8.26
CA HIS A 175 2.63 2.85 -7.02
C HIS A 175 3.65 2.35 -5.96
N ARG A 176 4.62 1.51 -6.35
CA ARG A 176 5.67 0.96 -5.47
C ARG A 176 5.10 0.29 -4.20
N ILE A 177 4.00 -0.43 -4.33
CA ILE A 177 3.47 -1.32 -3.31
C ILE A 177 4.27 -2.62 -3.38
N ASN A 178 5.43 -2.61 -2.72
CA ASN A 178 6.41 -3.71 -2.80
C ASN A 178 6.16 -4.82 -1.75
N GLY A 179 5.13 -4.68 -0.92
CA GLY A 179 4.79 -5.64 0.12
C GLY A 179 3.34 -5.48 0.55
N THR A 180 2.81 -6.55 1.12
CA THR A 180 1.43 -6.62 1.62
C THR A 180 1.42 -6.90 3.14
N PRO A 181 0.46 -6.36 3.91
CA PRO A 181 -0.57 -5.45 3.45
C PRO A 181 0.01 -4.03 3.20
N ALA A 182 -0.63 -3.24 2.35
CA ALA A 182 -0.38 -1.81 2.25
C ALA A 182 -1.71 -1.06 2.36
N VAL A 183 -1.76 -0.08 3.26
CA VAL A 183 -3.00 0.54 3.75
C VAL A 183 -3.07 1.98 3.26
N PHE A 184 -4.23 2.39 2.73
CA PHE A 184 -4.51 3.72 2.24
C PHE A 184 -5.82 4.25 2.84
N PHE A 185 -5.77 5.49 3.31
CA PHE A 185 -6.90 6.21 3.91
C PHE A 185 -7.47 7.26 2.95
N GLU A 186 -8.70 7.73 3.19
CA GLU A 186 -9.39 8.68 2.29
C GLU A 186 -8.68 10.02 2.09
N ASP A 187 -7.81 10.42 3.03
CA ASP A 187 -7.00 11.63 2.94
C ASP A 187 -5.69 11.44 2.14
N GLY A 188 -5.49 10.25 1.56
CA GLY A 188 -4.29 9.88 0.82
C GLY A 188 -3.15 9.36 1.70
N THR A 189 -3.33 9.32 3.02
CA THR A 189 -2.34 8.73 3.93
C THR A 189 -2.08 7.27 3.54
N ARG A 190 -0.80 6.94 3.39
CA ARG A 190 -0.30 5.59 3.13
C ARG A 190 0.41 5.04 4.37
N LYS A 191 0.20 3.77 4.65
CA LYS A 191 0.97 3.01 5.63
C LYS A 191 1.39 1.65 5.06
N PRO A 192 2.70 1.36 4.96
CA PRO A 192 3.15 0.02 4.61
C PRO A 192 2.96 -0.93 5.79
N GLY A 193 2.65 -2.19 5.48
CA GLY A 193 2.54 -3.26 6.46
C GLY A 193 1.25 -3.27 7.26
N ALA A 194 1.17 -4.26 8.15
CA ALA A 194 0.10 -4.35 9.13
C ALA A 194 0.36 -3.33 10.23
N ILE A 195 -0.60 -2.44 10.50
CA ILE A 195 -0.50 -1.41 11.52
C ILE A 195 -1.41 -1.74 12.72
N PRO A 196 -1.08 -1.29 13.94
CA PRO A 196 -1.91 -1.52 15.12
C PRO A 196 -3.34 -0.97 14.95
N LEU A 197 -4.32 -1.64 15.54
CA LEU A 197 -5.73 -1.27 15.47
C LEU A 197 -5.98 0.18 15.93
N GLU A 198 -5.32 0.61 17.00
CA GLU A 198 -5.43 1.96 17.54
C GLU A 198 -4.95 3.01 16.52
N LEU A 199 -3.92 2.67 15.73
CA LEU A 199 -3.44 3.52 14.66
C LEU A 199 -4.43 3.56 13.48
N VAL A 200 -5.05 2.43 13.14
CA VAL A 200 -6.12 2.39 12.12
C VAL A 200 -7.28 3.30 12.52
N GLU A 201 -7.80 3.16 13.73
CA GLU A 201 -8.93 3.96 14.22
C GLU A 201 -8.60 5.46 14.24
N ARG A 202 -7.39 5.82 14.69
CA ARG A 202 -6.92 7.21 14.69
C ARG A 202 -6.87 7.80 13.27
N LEU A 203 -6.26 7.07 12.32
CA LEU A 203 -6.11 7.53 10.93
C LEU A 203 -7.46 7.58 10.20
N LEU A 204 -8.36 6.62 10.44
CA LEU A 204 -9.73 6.68 9.93
C LEU A 204 -10.50 7.90 10.47
N GLY A 205 -10.32 8.24 11.74
CA GLY A 205 -10.91 9.44 12.33
C GLY A 205 -10.39 10.73 11.72
N GLN A 206 -9.07 10.82 11.50
CA GLN A 206 -8.43 11.97 10.86
C GLN A 206 -8.88 12.14 9.40
N ALA A 207 -8.90 11.06 8.63
CA ALA A 207 -9.30 11.09 7.23
C ALA A 207 -10.79 11.47 7.05
N ALA A 208 -11.65 11.07 7.97
CA ALA A 208 -13.05 11.49 7.99
C ALA A 208 -13.23 12.98 8.33
N GLY A 209 -12.37 13.54 9.19
CA GLY A 209 -12.37 14.94 9.58
C GLY A 209 -11.72 15.89 8.56
N GLY A 210 -10.77 15.39 7.76
CA GLY A 210 -9.97 16.18 6.81
C GLY A 210 -10.68 16.67 5.55
N LYS A 211 -11.91 16.19 5.26
CA LYS A 211 -12.75 16.72 4.16
C LYS A 211 -13.32 18.13 4.43
N LYS A 212 -12.94 18.77 5.54
CA LYS A 212 -13.28 20.16 5.89
C LYS A 212 -12.02 21.04 5.90
N SER A 213 -11.41 21.31 4.76
CA SER A 213 -10.55 22.49 4.51
C SER A 213 -10.40 22.70 3.01
#